data_AF-A0A960XSU2-F1
#
_entry.id   AF-A0A960XSU2-F1
#
_cell.length_a   1.000
_cell.length_b   1.000
_cell.length_c   1.000
_cell.angle_alpha   90.00
_cell.angle_beta   90.00
_cell.angle_gamma   90.00
#
_symmetry.space_group_name_H-M   'P 1'
#
loop_
_entity.id
_entity.type
_entity.pdbx_description
1 polymer ?
#
loop_
_entity_poly.entity_id
_entity_poly.type
_entity_poly.pdbx_seq_one_letter_code
_entity_poly.pdbx_strand_id
1 'polypeptide(L)'
;MIAAVVVTYAAPPGMLRACIEALRAAGGLDRVIVVDNGGRAEVAVDDTAVIGVELLHTDNRGYGAAANAGFARARELGADHIALLNDD
;
A
#
# COMPACT_ATOMS: atom_id res chain seq x y z
N MET A 1 -6.22 -14.84 -2.74
CA MET A 1 -6.20 -13.37 -2.86
C MET A 1 -4.76 -12.88 -3.02
N ILE A 2 -4.51 -11.92 -3.92
CA ILE A 2 -3.22 -11.22 -4.06
C ILE A 2 -3.38 -9.79 -3.54
N ALA A 3 -2.61 -9.41 -2.54
CA ALA A 3 -2.54 -8.05 -2.02
C ALA A 3 -1.19 -7.40 -2.36
N ALA A 4 -1.22 -6.13 -2.75
CA ALA A 4 0.00 -5.32 -2.79
C ALA A 4 0.20 -4.60 -1.46
N VAL A 5 1.42 -4.63 -0.95
CA VAL A 5 1.88 -3.82 0.18
C VAL A 5 2.87 -2.81 -0.36
N VAL A 6 2.50 -1.53 -0.31
CA VAL A 6 3.32 -0.40 -0.74
C VAL A 6 3.81 0.32 0.50
N VAL A 7 5.12 0.37 0.72
CA VAL A 7 5.69 1.15 1.83
C VAL A 7 6.10 2.52 1.33
N THR A 8 5.65 3.57 2.01
CA THR A 8 5.96 4.97 1.71
C THR A 8 6.44 5.70 2.97
N TYR A 9 7.34 6.66 2.80
CA TYR A 9 7.89 7.48 3.89
C TYR A 9 7.74 8.98 3.59
N ALA A 10 8.45 9.46 2.57
CA ALA A 10 8.51 10.86 2.21
C ALA A 10 8.45 11.01 0.69
N ALA A 11 7.45 10.36 0.08
CA ALA A 11 7.26 10.40 -1.36
C ALA A 11 7.15 11.86 -1.85
N PRO A 12 7.83 12.23 -2.95
CA PRO A 12 7.55 13.47 -3.66
C PRO A 12 6.05 13.57 -4.02
N PRO A 13 5.51 14.80 -4.13
CA PRO A 13 4.12 15.00 -4.51
C PRO A 13 3.74 14.24 -5.78
N GLY A 14 2.69 13.42 -5.69
CA GLY A 14 2.16 12.65 -6.82
C GLY A 14 2.80 11.27 -7.04
N MET A 15 3.95 10.95 -6.44
CA MET A 15 4.63 9.66 -6.62
C MET A 15 3.77 8.49 -6.14
N LEU A 16 3.31 8.54 -4.88
CA LEU A 16 2.42 7.52 -4.31
C LEU A 16 1.14 7.35 -5.13
N ARG A 17 0.56 8.46 -5.61
CA ARG A 17 -0.64 8.41 -6.46
C ARG A 17 -0.36 7.67 -7.77
N ALA A 18 0.74 8.01 -8.44
CA ALA A 18 1.15 7.36 -9.69
C ALA A 18 1.41 5.85 -9.50
N CYS A 19 2.05 5.45 -8.38
CA CYS A 19 2.24 4.04 -8.03
C CYS A 19 0.89 3.31 -7.89
N ILE A 20 -0.05 3.87 -7.14
CA ILE A 20 -1.38 3.28 -6.96
C ILE A 20 -2.15 3.19 -8.28
N GLU A 21 -2.08 4.22 -9.13
CA GLU A 21 -2.70 4.23 -10.46
C GLU A 21 -2.08 3.17 -11.38
N ALA A 22 -0.76 3.00 -11.34
CA ALA A 22 -0.06 1.96 -12.10
C ALA A 22 -0.47 0.55 -11.63
N LEU A 23 -0.58 0.31 -10.32
CA LEU A 23 -1.06 -0.97 -9.76
C LEU A 23 -2.50 -1.27 -10.19
N ARG A 24 -3.38 -0.25 -10.19
CA ARG A 24 -4.75 -0.38 -10.68
C ARG A 24 -4.80 -0.73 -12.17
N ALA A 25 -3.98 -0.07 -12.99
CA ALA A 25 -3.92 -0.30 -14.43
C ALA A 25 -3.33 -1.68 -14.79
N ALA A 26 -2.35 -2.17 -14.04
CA ALA A 26 -1.76 -3.49 -14.23
C ALA A 26 -2.78 -4.62 -13.98
N GLY A 27 -3.69 -4.42 -13.03
CA GLY A 27 -4.70 -5.40 -12.64
C GLY A 27 -4.13 -6.63 -11.91
N GLY A 28 -4.99 -7.60 -11.61
CA GLY A 28 -4.58 -8.85 -10.94
C GLY A 28 -4.36 -8.75 -9.42
N LEU A 29 -4.59 -7.56 -8.84
CA LEU A 29 -4.61 -7.35 -7.40
C LEU A 29 -6.04 -7.25 -6.90
N ASP A 30 -6.30 -7.84 -5.74
CA ASP A 30 -7.59 -7.74 -5.06
C ASP A 30 -7.62 -6.54 -4.09
N ARG A 31 -6.44 -6.14 -3.57
CA ARG A 31 -6.27 -5.09 -2.55
C ARG A 31 -4.92 -4.40 -2.69
N VAL A 32 -4.88 -3.12 -2.32
CA VAL A 32 -3.63 -2.37 -2.07
C VAL A 32 -3.63 -1.86 -0.64
N ILE A 33 -2.55 -2.14 0.08
CA ILE A 33 -2.29 -1.64 1.43
C ILE A 33 -1.09 -0.72 1.33
N VAL A 34 -1.29 0.56 1.57
CA VAL A 34 -0.22 1.55 1.70
C VAL A 34 0.17 1.64 3.16
N VAL A 35 1.43 1.39 3.47
CA VAL A 35 2.00 1.58 4.80
C VAL A 35 2.82 2.86 4.80
N ASP A 36 2.32 3.88 5.46
CA ASP A 36 3.00 5.14 5.66
C ASP A 36 3.77 5.12 6.98
N ASN A 37 5.09 5.06 6.88
CA ASN A 37 5.98 5.17 8.03
C ASN A 37 6.66 6.54 8.13
N GLY A 38 6.26 7.53 7.31
CA GLY A 38 6.73 8.91 7.42
C GLY A 38 5.66 9.91 7.86
N GLY A 39 4.41 9.46 7.99
CA GLY A 39 3.32 10.15 8.67
C GLY A 39 2.72 11.32 7.89
N ARG A 40 2.85 11.30 6.56
CA ARG A 40 2.39 12.39 5.68
C ARG A 40 1.66 11.89 4.44
N ALA A 41 1.57 10.58 4.25
CA ALA A 41 0.90 10.05 3.09
C ALA A 41 -0.60 10.29 3.21
N GLU A 42 -1.22 10.63 2.08
CA GLU A 42 -2.66 10.70 1.95
C GLU A 42 -3.04 9.90 0.71
N VAL A 43 -4.06 9.04 0.86
CA VAL A 43 -4.60 8.27 -0.24
C VAL A 43 -6.08 8.61 -0.37
N ALA A 44 -6.49 9.04 -1.56
CA ALA A 44 -7.90 9.24 -1.84
C ALA A 44 -8.58 7.87 -1.88
N VAL A 45 -9.51 7.62 -0.96
CA VAL A 45 -10.40 6.47 -1.03
C VAL A 45 -11.40 6.78 -2.13
N ASP A 46 -11.27 6.07 -3.24
CA ASP A 46 -12.26 6.08 -4.30
C ASP A 46 -13.13 4.84 -4.13
N ASP A 47 -14.30 5.02 -3.51
CA ASP A 47 -15.26 3.93 -3.25
C ASP A 47 -15.81 3.31 -4.55
N THR A 48 -15.58 3.94 -5.71
CA THR A 48 -15.96 3.40 -7.02
C THR A 48 -14.85 2.57 -7.66
N ALA A 49 -13.65 2.55 -7.09
CA ALA A 49 -12.53 1.81 -7.63
C ALA A 49 -12.73 0.29 -7.46
N VAL A 50 -12.41 -0.46 -8.52
CA VAL A 50 -12.47 -1.93 -8.55
C VAL A 50 -11.56 -2.55 -7.49
N ILE A 51 -10.48 -1.87 -7.12
CA ILE A 51 -9.49 -2.32 -6.13
C ILE A 51 -9.48 -1.32 -4.98
N GLY A 52 -9.85 -1.80 -3.79
CA GLY A 52 -9.82 -1.01 -2.56
C GLY A 52 -8.39 -0.71 -2.13
N VAL A 53 -8.15 0.55 -1.73
CA VAL A 53 -6.87 0.99 -1.17
C VAL A 53 -7.05 1.32 0.32
N GLU A 54 -6.23 0.74 1.16
CA GLU A 54 -6.19 1.00 2.60
C GLU A 54 -4.88 1.71 2.95
N LEU A 55 -4.94 2.74 3.80
CA LEU A 55 -3.78 3.44 4.32
C LEU A 55 -3.57 3.09 5.79
N LEU A 56 -2.38 2.59 6.12
CA LEU A 56 -1.93 2.27 7.47
C LEU A 56 -0.78 3.20 7.87
N HIS A 57 -0.99 4.02 8.90
CA HIS A 57 0.08 4.80 9.49
C HIS A 57 0.84 3.99 10.55
N THR A 58 2.16 4.10 10.55
CA THR A 58 3.04 3.41 11.50
C THR A 58 4.16 4.34 11.97
N ASP A 59 4.74 4.05 13.14
CA ASP A 59 5.96 4.71 13.58
C ASP A 59 7.13 4.39 12.65
N ASN A 60 8.03 5.35 12.43
CA ASN A 60 9.24 5.12 11.64
C ASN A 60 10.23 4.19 12.39
N ARG A 61 10.05 2.88 12.21
CA ARG A 61 10.94 1.83 12.73
C ARG A 61 11.74 1.16 11.61
N GLY A 62 11.87 1.85 10.47
CA GLY A 62 12.51 1.35 9.26
C GLY A 62 11.57 0.56 8.34
N TYR A 63 12.04 0.35 7.10
CA TYR A 63 11.28 -0.27 6.02
C TYR A 63 10.75 -1.65 6.37
N GLY A 64 11.59 -2.53 6.93
CA GLY A 64 11.19 -3.90 7.25
C GLY A 64 10.06 -3.96 8.29
N ALA A 65 10.04 -3.03 9.25
CA ALA A 65 8.96 -2.95 10.24
C ALA A 65 7.63 -2.52 9.58
N ALA A 66 7.70 -1.55 8.66
CA ALA A 66 6.54 -1.12 7.88
C ALA A 66 6.01 -2.23 6.96
N ALA A 67 6.90 -2.90 6.22
CA ALA A 67 6.54 -4.05 5.38
C ALA A 67 5.86 -5.16 6.20
N ASN A 68 6.39 -5.49 7.38
CA ASN A 68 5.79 -6.49 8.27
C ASN A 68 4.41 -6.08 8.78
N ALA A 69 4.18 -4.80 9.07
CA ALA A 69 2.85 -4.29 9.43
C ALA A 69 1.86 -4.48 8.26
N GLY A 70 2.27 -4.16 7.04
CA GLY A 70 1.50 -4.42 5.83
C GLY A 70 1.23 -5.91 5.60
N PHE A 71 2.22 -6.78 5.85
CA PHE A 71 2.05 -8.23 5.73
C PHE A 71 1.07 -8.80 6.75
N ALA A 72 1.12 -8.33 8.00
CA ALA A 72 0.15 -8.71 9.02
C ALA A 72 -1.26 -8.33 8.56
N ARG A 73 -1.44 -7.10 8.08
CA ARG A 73 -2.73 -6.62 7.59
C ARG A 73 -3.23 -7.40 6.37
N ALA A 74 -2.36 -7.68 5.40
CA ALA A 74 -2.70 -8.48 4.22
C ALA A 74 -3.18 -9.89 4.63
N ARG A 75 -2.53 -10.52 5.61
CA ARG A 75 -2.91 -11.84 6.12
C ARG A 75 -4.26 -11.81 6.85
N GLU A 76 -4.53 -10.79 7.65
CA GLU A 76 -5.84 -10.60 8.28
C GLU A 76 -6.98 -10.49 7.25
N LEU A 77 -6.69 -9.88 6.10
CA LEU A 77 -7.63 -9.77 4.99
C LEU A 77 -7.72 -11.05 4.15
N GLY A 78 -6.93 -12.09 4.43
CA GLY A 78 -6.95 -13.36 3.73
C GLY A 78 -6.08 -13.42 2.47
N ALA A 79 -5.02 -12.62 2.38
CA ALA A 79 -4.06 -12.70 1.27
C ALA A 79 -3.24 -14.01 1.33
N ASP A 80 -3.18 -14.73 0.20
CA ASP A 80 -2.35 -15.92 0.01
C ASP A 80 -0.99 -15.56 -0.61
N HIS A 81 -0.96 -14.45 -1.36
CA HIS A 81 0.23 -13.91 -1.99
C HIS A 81 0.32 -12.41 -1.72
N ILE A 82 1.56 -11.94 -1.51
CA ILE A 82 1.84 -10.53 -1.25
C ILE A 82 2.89 -10.05 -2.24
N ALA A 83 2.57 -8.98 -2.96
CA ALA A 83 3.56 -8.20 -3.70
C ALA A 83 4.03 -7.05 -2.81
N LEU A 84 5.32 -7.00 -2.48
CA LEU A 84 5.93 -5.91 -1.72
C LEU A 84 6.56 -4.90 -2.68
N LEU A 85 6.22 -3.63 -2.53
CA LEU A 85 6.73 -2.54 -3.35
C LEU A 85 7.11 -1.33 -2.50
N ASN A 86 8.02 -0.52 -3.04
CA ASN A 86 8.15 0.88 -2.66
C ASN A 86 7.15 1.73 -3.43
N ASP A 87 7.13 3.04 -3.18
CA ASP A 87 6.31 4.02 -3.88
C ASP A 87 6.94 4.58 -5.16
N ASP A 88 8.20 4.26 -5.48
CA ASP A 88 8.98 4.74 -6.63
C ASP A 88 9.09 3.78 -7.83
#